data_AF-A0A8K1FIG1-F1
#
_entry.id   AF-A0A8K1FIG1-F1
#
_cell.length_a   1.000
_cell.length_b   1.000
_cell.length_c   1.000
_cell.angle_alpha   90.00
_cell.angle_beta   90.00
_cell.angle_gamma   90.00
#
_symmetry.space_group_name_H-M   'P 1'
#
loop_
_entity.id
_entity.type
_entity.pdbx_description
1 polymer ?
#
loop_
_entity_poly.entity_id
_entity_poly.type
_entity_poly.pdbx_seq_one_letter_code
_entity_poly.pdbx_strand_id
1 'polypeptide(L)'
;MFSAKQVTTAVFAIAALAHTVHGHGQMTKPAPREVTARYTAECYFGLRGAGNDELQWAPVENLIQRKQADQPSTATFDIMNGCRGMIYEEGQPVTNVTPGQEVTVEYYIQAPHPGYMELGIVRPSSDANGLITYTRDETIGVLKRVDNFAENSNTAPIKVTIPADIKGCGKAGDCALQFYWHSDIAKQTYPTCADIVVTGSGSGGNSGTAPSPAPSKNNNSTSPSTAPSSAPSTAPTSVPSTAPTTAPSATPAPTKKTCTRRSRARRN
;
A
#
# COMPACT_ATOMS: atom_id res chain seq x y z
N MET A 1 -69.67 7.39 28.32
CA MET A 1 -68.40 6.63 28.45
C MET A 1 -67.81 6.47 27.06
N PHE A 2 -66.87 7.33 26.67
CA PHE A 2 -66.20 7.27 25.38
C PHE A 2 -64.96 6.38 25.48
N SER A 3 -64.90 5.32 24.68
CA SER A 3 -63.76 4.40 24.62
C SER A 3 -62.80 4.87 23.51
N ALA A 4 -61.67 5.46 23.91
CA ALA A 4 -60.62 5.86 22.99
C ALA A 4 -59.83 4.63 22.54
N LYS A 5 -59.94 4.27 21.25
CA LYS A 5 -59.06 3.27 20.63
C LYS A 5 -57.68 3.90 20.44
N GLN A 6 -56.68 3.38 21.14
CA GLN A 6 -55.27 3.70 20.90
C GLN A 6 -54.89 3.23 19.49
N VAL A 7 -54.58 4.18 18.61
CA VAL A 7 -53.91 3.92 17.34
C VAL A 7 -52.42 3.87 17.65
N THR A 8 -51.86 2.68 17.73
CA THR A 8 -50.41 2.47 17.89
C THR A 8 -49.75 2.71 16.54
N THR A 9 -49.25 3.93 16.31
CA THR A 9 -48.39 4.23 15.16
C THR A 9 -47.05 3.53 15.35
N ALA A 10 -46.83 2.44 14.62
CA ALA A 10 -45.53 1.79 14.53
C ALA A 10 -44.60 2.66 13.68
N VAL A 11 -43.71 3.42 14.34
CA VAL A 11 -42.61 4.12 13.69
C VAL A 11 -41.58 3.07 13.26
N PHE A 12 -41.56 2.74 11.97
CA PHE A 12 -40.46 2.00 11.37
C PHE A 12 -39.23 2.91 11.30
N ALA A 13 -38.31 2.76 12.26
CA ALA A 13 -36.97 3.32 12.15
C ALA A 13 -36.20 2.54 11.07
N ILE A 14 -36.23 3.03 9.83
CA ILE A 14 -35.30 2.57 8.80
C ILE A 14 -33.94 3.17 9.13
N ALA A 15 -33.11 2.42 9.85
CA ALA A 15 -31.70 2.73 9.96
C ALA A 15 -31.10 2.62 8.56
N ALA A 16 -30.84 3.75 7.91
CA ALA A 16 -30.04 3.77 6.70
C ALA A 16 -28.62 3.32 7.07
N LEU A 17 -28.28 2.06 6.80
CA LEU A 17 -26.89 1.64 6.75
C LEU A 17 -26.27 2.41 5.58
N ALA A 18 -25.51 3.47 5.88
CA ALA A 18 -24.61 4.06 4.91
C ALA A 18 -23.61 2.98 4.52
N HIS A 19 -23.82 2.34 3.37
CA HIS A 19 -22.80 1.50 2.77
C HIS A 19 -21.64 2.43 2.42
N THR A 20 -20.56 2.36 3.22
CA THR A 20 -19.30 2.99 2.88
C THR A 20 -18.75 2.26 1.68
N VAL A 21 -19.11 2.72 0.49
CA VAL A 21 -18.46 2.28 -0.74
C VAL A 21 -17.01 2.72 -0.58
N HIS A 22 -16.11 1.76 -0.36
CA HIS A 22 -14.69 2.05 -0.29
C HIS A 22 -14.27 2.32 -1.73
N GLY A 23 -14.13 3.60 -2.10
CA GLY A 23 -13.54 3.93 -3.38
C GLY A 23 -12.07 3.53 -3.37
N HIS A 24 -11.58 3.04 -4.49
CA HIS A 24 -10.17 2.71 -4.66
C HIS A 24 -9.65 3.33 -5.96
N GLY A 25 -8.39 3.71 -5.96
CA GLY A 25 -7.69 4.14 -7.15
C GLY A 25 -6.19 4.27 -6.91
N GLN A 26 -5.43 4.05 -7.97
CA GLN A 26 -3.97 4.10 -7.91
C GLN A 26 -3.36 4.36 -9.27
N MET A 27 -2.14 4.87 -9.27
CA MET A 27 -1.25 4.79 -10.42
C MET A 27 -0.84 3.33 -10.67
N THR A 28 -0.85 2.90 -11.92
CA THR A 28 -0.42 1.57 -12.37
C THR A 28 0.85 1.64 -13.21
N LYS A 29 1.17 2.82 -13.77
CA LYS A 29 2.41 3.09 -14.47
C LYS A 29 2.88 4.52 -14.20
N PRO A 30 4.18 4.76 -13.93
CA PRO A 30 5.22 3.76 -13.69
C PRO A 30 4.84 2.81 -12.54
N ALA A 31 5.45 1.62 -12.50
CA ALA A 31 5.07 0.58 -11.55
C ALA A 31 5.19 1.12 -10.11
N PRO A 32 4.09 1.12 -9.32
CA PRO A 32 4.10 1.69 -7.98
C PRO A 32 4.87 0.80 -7.00
N ARG A 33 5.23 1.37 -5.85
CA ARG A 33 5.66 0.57 -4.70
C ARG A 33 4.58 -0.43 -4.33
N GLU A 34 5.01 -1.62 -3.97
CA GLU A 34 4.17 -2.72 -3.53
C GLU A 34 4.10 -2.77 -2.00
N VAL A 35 3.00 -3.30 -1.47
CA VAL A 35 2.91 -3.70 -0.06
C VAL A 35 3.94 -4.79 0.22
N THR A 36 4.93 -4.48 1.05
CA THR A 36 5.99 -5.43 1.44
C THR A 36 5.71 -6.10 2.78
N ALA A 37 6.47 -7.16 3.06
CA ALA A 37 6.45 -7.79 4.38
C ALA A 37 6.86 -6.80 5.49
N ARG A 38 7.87 -5.95 5.24
CA ARG A 38 8.28 -4.91 6.17
C ARG A 38 7.16 -3.91 6.42
N TYR A 39 6.52 -3.38 5.38
CA TYR A 39 5.38 -2.47 5.52
C TYR A 39 4.27 -3.09 6.38
N THR A 40 3.89 -4.35 6.10
CA THR A 40 2.87 -5.04 6.91
C THR A 40 3.31 -5.25 8.37
N ALA A 41 4.59 -5.49 8.61
CA ALA A 41 5.14 -5.62 9.96
C ALA A 41 5.33 -4.27 10.67
N GLU A 42 5.49 -3.15 9.97
CA GLU A 42 5.69 -1.82 10.56
C GLU A 42 4.38 -1.09 10.85
N CYS A 43 3.35 -1.33 10.03
CA CYS A 43 1.98 -1.05 10.46
C CYS A 43 1.54 -2.04 11.57
N TYR A 44 2.33 -3.10 11.81
CA TYR A 44 2.29 -4.17 12.84
C TYR A 44 1.15 -5.19 12.72
N PHE A 45 -0.02 -4.81 12.18
CA PHE A 45 -1.16 -5.71 11.90
C PHE A 45 -2.27 -5.11 10.99
N GLY A 46 -2.13 -3.93 10.38
CA GLY A 46 -1.78 -2.64 10.99
C GLY A 46 -2.84 -1.56 10.87
N LEU A 47 -3.93 -1.92 10.21
CA LEU A 47 -5.14 -1.16 10.10
C LEU A 47 -6.22 -2.25 10.11
N ARG A 48 -6.46 -2.86 11.30
CA ARG A 48 -7.21 -4.12 11.54
C ARG A 48 -7.60 -4.93 10.29
N GLY A 49 -6.76 -5.89 9.91
CA GLY A 49 -7.12 -6.92 8.94
C GLY A 49 -7.31 -6.42 7.50
N ALA A 50 -6.89 -5.19 7.19
CA ALA A 50 -6.76 -4.74 5.81
C ALA A 50 -5.83 -5.71 5.06
N GLY A 51 -6.32 -6.29 3.98
CA GLY A 51 -5.51 -7.11 3.09
C GLY A 51 -4.53 -6.25 2.28
N ASN A 52 -3.55 -6.90 1.65
CA ASN A 52 -2.58 -6.19 0.81
C ASN A 52 -3.24 -5.32 -0.26
N ASP A 53 -4.33 -5.80 -0.87
CA ASP A 53 -5.10 -5.00 -1.83
C ASP A 53 -5.65 -3.72 -1.18
N GLU A 54 -6.27 -3.79 -0.02
CA GLU A 54 -6.79 -2.58 0.63
C GLU A 54 -5.65 -1.61 0.99
N LEU A 55 -4.54 -2.14 1.53
CA LEU A 55 -3.35 -1.34 1.85
C LEU A 55 -2.74 -0.67 0.61
N GLN A 56 -2.83 -1.31 -0.54
CA GLN A 56 -2.22 -0.86 -1.79
C GLN A 56 -2.95 0.31 -2.45
N TRP A 57 -4.28 0.43 -2.34
CA TRP A 57 -5.03 1.42 -3.14
C TRP A 57 -6.36 1.93 -2.56
N ALA A 58 -6.72 1.55 -1.33
CA ALA A 58 -7.81 2.20 -0.59
C ALA A 58 -7.41 3.63 -0.16
N PRO A 59 -8.36 4.50 0.24
CA PRO A 59 -8.04 5.85 0.67
C PRO A 59 -7.41 5.81 2.06
N VAL A 60 -6.40 6.65 2.27
CA VAL A 60 -5.61 6.66 3.51
C VAL A 60 -6.44 7.03 4.75
N GLU A 61 -7.53 7.78 4.57
CA GLU A 61 -8.47 8.16 5.63
C GLU A 61 -9.36 7.00 6.09
N ASN A 62 -9.66 6.02 5.23
CA ASN A 62 -10.36 4.80 5.68
C ASN A 62 -9.38 3.87 6.40
N LEU A 63 -8.16 3.78 5.86
CA LEU A 63 -7.07 3.00 6.41
C LEU A 63 -6.74 3.45 7.84
N ILE A 64 -6.50 4.74 8.08
CA ILE A 64 -6.18 5.29 9.42
C ILE A 64 -7.27 5.01 10.47
N GLN A 65 -8.55 4.95 10.08
CA GLN A 65 -9.66 4.69 11.01
C GLN A 65 -9.60 3.30 11.64
N ARG A 66 -8.82 2.39 11.05
CA ARG A 66 -8.66 1.03 11.58
C ARG A 66 -7.60 0.92 12.67
N LYS A 67 -6.92 2.02 13.04
CA LYS A 67 -5.95 2.08 14.15
C LYS A 67 -6.54 1.55 15.47
N GLN A 68 -5.70 0.87 16.26
CA GLN A 68 -6.11 0.25 17.52
C GLN A 68 -5.14 0.61 18.63
N ALA A 69 -5.68 1.00 19.78
CA ALA A 69 -4.86 1.42 20.91
C ALA A 69 -3.97 0.30 21.46
N ASP A 70 -4.42 -0.95 21.38
CA ASP A 70 -3.71 -2.15 21.85
C ASP A 70 -2.75 -2.76 20.82
N GLN A 71 -2.77 -2.27 19.57
CA GLN A 71 -1.89 -2.70 18.48
C GLN A 71 -1.40 -1.49 17.69
N PRO A 72 -0.58 -0.61 18.29
CA PRO A 72 -0.08 0.56 17.61
C PRO A 72 0.91 0.17 16.51
N SER A 73 0.96 0.97 15.43
CA SER A 73 2.04 0.90 14.46
C SER A 73 3.39 1.25 15.10
N THR A 74 4.48 0.83 14.47
CA THR A 74 5.83 1.20 14.91
C THR A 74 6.04 2.72 14.89
N ALA A 75 6.96 3.21 15.72
CA ALA A 75 7.29 4.63 15.79
C ALA A 75 7.81 5.23 14.47
N THR A 76 8.30 4.38 13.56
CA THR A 76 8.84 4.78 12.25
C THR A 76 7.81 4.70 11.12
N PHE A 77 6.55 4.37 11.42
CA PHE A 77 5.47 4.24 10.43
C PHE A 77 4.44 5.35 10.53
N ASP A 78 4.10 5.95 9.38
CA ASP A 78 2.93 6.81 9.23
C ASP A 78 2.26 6.58 7.87
N ILE A 79 0.99 6.15 7.86
CA ILE A 79 0.20 5.98 6.63
C ILE A 79 0.03 7.31 5.88
N MET A 80 0.15 8.46 6.56
CA MET A 80 0.02 9.78 5.98
C MET A 80 1.35 10.37 5.47
N ASN A 81 2.43 9.58 5.40
CA ASN A 81 3.77 10.05 5.05
C ASN A 81 3.95 10.55 3.60
N GLY A 82 2.89 10.75 2.83
CA GLY A 82 2.91 11.14 1.41
C GLY A 82 2.98 9.96 0.43
N CYS A 83 3.61 8.84 0.79
CA CYS A 83 3.63 7.63 -0.01
C CYS A 83 2.88 6.49 0.69
N ARG A 84 1.72 6.79 1.29
CA ARG A 84 0.84 5.82 1.97
C ARG A 84 1.56 4.95 3.01
N GLY A 85 2.56 5.49 3.71
CA GLY A 85 3.42 4.75 4.65
C GLY A 85 4.47 3.85 4.01
N MET A 86 4.46 3.69 2.68
CA MET A 86 5.45 2.90 1.97
C MET A 86 6.74 3.69 1.83
N ILE A 87 7.83 3.03 2.17
CA ILE A 87 9.20 3.50 1.98
C ILE A 87 9.84 2.66 0.89
N TYR A 88 10.83 3.22 0.20
CA TYR A 88 11.58 2.42 -0.77
C TYR A 88 12.35 1.31 -0.06
N GLU A 89 12.29 0.11 -0.63
CA GLU A 89 13.06 -1.05 -0.21
C GLU A 89 13.81 -1.61 -1.42
N GLU A 90 15.01 -2.15 -1.20
CA GLU A 90 15.76 -2.79 -2.27
C GLU A 90 14.95 -3.92 -2.92
N GLY A 91 14.94 -3.96 -4.25
CA GLY A 91 14.14 -4.91 -5.03
C GLY A 91 12.76 -4.41 -5.41
N GLN A 92 12.31 -3.26 -4.88
CA GLN A 92 11.11 -2.59 -5.39
C GLN A 92 11.29 -2.10 -6.83
N PRO A 93 10.20 -1.98 -7.62
CA PRO A 93 10.27 -1.45 -8.99
C PRO A 93 10.84 -0.03 -9.02
N VAL A 94 11.76 0.22 -9.97
CA VAL A 94 12.38 1.53 -10.19
C VAL A 94 12.32 1.85 -11.67
N THR A 95 11.90 3.07 -12.00
CA THR A 95 11.87 3.55 -13.39
C THR A 95 13.02 4.51 -13.65
N ASN A 96 13.92 4.11 -14.54
CA ASN A 96 15.00 4.98 -15.00
C ASN A 96 14.45 5.99 -16.00
N VAL A 97 14.72 7.27 -15.75
CA VAL A 97 14.35 8.39 -16.61
C VAL A 97 15.53 9.33 -16.81
N THR A 98 15.43 10.24 -17.78
CA THR A 98 16.40 11.32 -17.98
C THR A 98 15.74 12.70 -17.75
N PRO A 99 16.52 13.73 -17.41
CA PRO A 99 16.01 15.09 -17.37
C PRO A 99 15.39 15.49 -18.72
N GLY A 100 14.24 16.16 -18.70
CA GLY A 100 13.47 16.53 -19.89
C GLY A 100 12.68 15.40 -20.55
N GLN A 101 12.77 14.16 -20.04
CA GLN A 101 12.01 13.04 -20.60
C GLN A 101 10.52 13.17 -20.28
N GLU A 102 9.67 12.92 -21.27
CA GLU A 102 8.24 12.73 -21.06
C GLU A 102 7.96 11.31 -20.52
N VAL A 103 7.27 11.23 -19.40
CA VAL A 103 6.81 10.00 -18.75
C VAL A 103 5.30 9.90 -18.90
N THR A 104 4.83 8.73 -19.31
CA THR A 104 3.41 8.41 -19.34
C THR A 104 3.00 7.78 -18.00
N VAL A 105 2.00 8.37 -17.38
CA VAL A 105 1.35 7.90 -16.16
C VAL A 105 0.03 7.24 -16.52
N GLU A 106 -0.12 5.97 -16.16
CA GLU A 106 -1.37 5.23 -16.26
C GLU A 106 -1.92 5.00 -14.85
N TYR A 107 -3.24 4.96 -14.73
CA TYR A 107 -3.92 4.81 -13.45
C TYR A 107 -5.22 4.02 -13.61
N TYR A 108 -5.71 3.51 -12.48
CA TYR A 108 -6.97 2.81 -12.38
C TYR A 108 -7.83 3.42 -11.27
N ILE A 109 -9.13 3.59 -11.54
CA ILE A 109 -10.13 4.10 -10.60
C ILE A 109 -11.28 3.11 -10.56
N GLN A 110 -11.48 2.45 -9.43
CA GLN A 110 -12.58 1.52 -9.25
C GLN A 110 -13.89 2.25 -8.94
N ALA A 111 -13.84 3.25 -8.07
CA ALA A 111 -15.01 4.06 -7.73
C ALA A 111 -14.66 5.55 -7.89
N PRO A 112 -15.30 6.26 -8.82
CA PRO A 112 -15.02 7.67 -9.06
C PRO A 112 -15.55 8.53 -7.91
N HIS A 113 -14.67 9.38 -7.38
CA HIS A 113 -14.96 10.44 -6.42
C HIS A 113 -14.41 11.76 -6.97
N PRO A 114 -15.29 12.67 -7.45
CA PRO A 114 -14.85 13.91 -8.06
C PRO A 114 -13.92 14.71 -7.14
N GLY A 115 -12.86 15.26 -7.71
CA GLY A 115 -11.85 15.98 -6.97
C GLY A 115 -10.75 16.54 -7.86
N TYR A 116 -9.52 16.49 -7.39
CA TYR A 116 -8.35 16.87 -8.19
C TYR A 116 -7.28 15.80 -8.12
N MET A 117 -6.43 15.78 -9.14
CA MET A 117 -5.25 14.94 -9.17
C MET A 117 -4.01 15.79 -9.42
N GLU A 118 -2.95 15.50 -8.69
CA GLU A 118 -1.62 16.07 -8.89
C GLU A 118 -0.59 14.99 -9.12
N LEU A 119 0.24 15.22 -10.15
CA LEU A 119 1.49 14.52 -10.36
C LEU A 119 2.62 15.43 -9.89
N GLY A 120 3.54 14.86 -9.12
CA GLY A 120 4.76 15.57 -8.77
C GLY A 120 5.80 14.65 -8.18
N ILE A 121 6.98 15.19 -7.96
CA ILE A 121 8.11 14.43 -7.42
C ILE A 121 8.16 14.67 -5.92
N VAL A 122 8.33 13.60 -5.16
CA VAL A 122 8.47 13.63 -3.70
C VAL A 122 9.82 13.06 -3.29
N ARG A 123 10.35 13.58 -2.18
CA ARG A 123 11.64 13.17 -1.61
C ARG A 123 11.46 12.66 -0.19
N PRO A 124 12.14 11.58 0.21
CA PRO A 124 12.14 11.16 1.59
C PRO A 124 12.93 12.15 2.46
N SER A 125 12.46 12.31 3.68
CA SER A 125 13.18 12.93 4.78
C SER A 125 12.97 12.07 6.01
N SER A 126 14.02 11.88 6.82
CA SER A 126 13.93 11.14 8.08
C SER A 126 13.99 12.13 9.24
N ASP A 127 13.12 11.98 10.21
CA ASP A 127 13.26 12.67 11.49
C ASP A 127 14.29 11.96 12.40
N ALA A 128 14.51 12.51 13.60
CA ALA A 128 15.43 11.97 14.60
C ALA A 128 15.02 10.59 15.16
N ASN A 129 13.75 10.20 14.98
CA ASN A 129 13.21 8.92 15.42
C ASN A 129 13.23 7.86 14.31
N GLY A 130 13.67 8.21 13.10
CA GLY A 130 13.70 7.33 11.95
C GLY A 130 12.39 7.25 11.17
N LEU A 131 11.41 8.13 11.45
CA LEU A 131 10.18 8.23 10.66
C LEU A 131 10.52 8.87 9.32
N ILE A 132 10.19 8.16 8.23
CA ILE A 132 10.41 8.65 6.87
C ILE A 132 9.12 9.29 6.34
N THR A 133 9.21 10.56 5.98
CA THR A 133 8.15 11.33 5.31
C THR A 133 8.59 11.73 3.90
N TYR A 134 7.70 11.51 2.94
CA TYR A 134 7.84 11.96 1.57
C TYR A 134 7.11 13.28 1.36
N THR A 135 7.86 14.35 1.20
CA THR A 135 7.33 15.68 0.91
C THR A 135 7.49 16.01 -0.56
N ARG A 136 6.59 16.85 -1.08
CA ARG A 136 6.74 17.41 -2.44
C ARG A 136 8.07 18.13 -2.51
N ASP A 137 8.80 17.91 -3.59
CA ASP A 137 9.97 18.70 -3.90
C ASP A 137 9.55 20.17 -4.06
N GLU A 138 9.99 21.02 -3.14
CA GLU A 138 9.61 22.44 -3.11
C GLU A 138 10.18 23.23 -4.29
N THR A 139 11.29 22.77 -4.87
CA THR A 139 11.93 23.43 -6.02
C THR A 139 11.24 23.09 -7.33
N ILE A 140 10.72 21.87 -7.44
CA ILE A 140 10.03 21.39 -8.64
C ILE A 140 8.52 21.67 -8.58
N GLY A 141 7.91 21.55 -7.40
CA GLY A 141 6.47 21.69 -7.19
C GLY A 141 5.65 20.60 -7.90
N VAL A 142 4.47 20.99 -8.38
CA VAL A 142 3.52 20.12 -9.08
C VAL A 142 3.87 20.08 -10.57
N LEU A 143 4.14 18.88 -11.11
CA LEU A 143 4.39 18.69 -12.54
C LEU A 143 3.12 18.86 -13.37
N LYS A 144 1.99 18.37 -12.84
CA LYS A 144 0.69 18.49 -13.48
C LYS A 144 -0.41 18.45 -12.45
N ARG A 145 -1.38 19.35 -12.58
CA ARG A 145 -2.66 19.31 -11.90
C ARG A 145 -3.78 19.07 -12.90
N VAL A 146 -4.75 18.25 -12.52
CA VAL A 146 -6.01 18.03 -13.22
C VAL A 146 -7.13 18.31 -12.22
N ASP A 147 -7.83 19.42 -12.40
CA ASP A 147 -9.07 19.70 -11.67
C ASP A 147 -10.23 18.91 -12.28
N ASN A 148 -11.31 18.74 -11.52
CA ASN A 148 -12.46 17.90 -11.90
C ASN A 148 -12.03 16.48 -12.32
N PHE A 149 -11.06 15.93 -11.60
CA PHE A 149 -10.59 14.57 -11.81
C PHE A 149 -11.57 13.55 -11.23
N ALA A 150 -11.62 12.35 -11.82
CA ALA A 150 -12.46 11.24 -11.40
C ALA A 150 -13.97 11.56 -11.33
N GLU A 151 -14.48 12.39 -12.26
CA GLU A 151 -15.93 12.61 -12.44
C GLU A 151 -16.66 11.36 -12.94
N ASN A 152 -15.92 10.41 -13.52
CA ASN A 152 -16.38 9.12 -13.98
C ASN A 152 -15.22 8.10 -13.91
N SER A 153 -15.50 6.83 -14.21
CA SER A 153 -14.50 5.76 -14.18
C SER A 153 -13.55 5.74 -15.38
N ASN A 154 -13.60 6.73 -16.29
CA ASN A 154 -12.72 6.73 -17.46
C ASN A 154 -11.26 6.99 -17.02
N THR A 155 -10.37 6.13 -17.47
CA THR A 155 -8.93 6.26 -17.25
C THR A 155 -8.28 6.64 -18.58
N ALA A 156 -7.58 7.78 -18.60
CA ALA A 156 -6.81 8.22 -19.75
C ALA A 156 -5.37 8.47 -19.31
N PRO A 157 -4.36 7.94 -20.02
CA PRO A 157 -2.98 8.18 -19.65
C PRO A 157 -2.63 9.67 -19.62
N ILE A 158 -1.83 10.08 -18.65
CA ILE A 158 -1.39 11.46 -18.47
C ILE A 158 0.12 11.53 -18.74
N LYS A 159 0.54 12.48 -19.56
CA LYS A 159 1.96 12.71 -19.85
C LYS A 159 2.49 13.85 -18.98
N VAL A 160 3.66 13.64 -18.38
CA VAL A 160 4.40 14.65 -17.61
C VAL A 160 5.87 14.65 -17.99
N THR A 161 6.49 15.81 -17.98
CA THR A 161 7.92 15.94 -18.28
C THR A 161 8.72 15.95 -16.98
N ILE A 162 9.76 15.12 -16.89
CA ILE A 162 10.74 15.18 -15.82
C ILE A 162 11.51 16.50 -15.94
N PRO A 163 11.60 17.33 -14.90
CA PRO A 163 12.29 18.62 -14.98
C PRO A 163 13.75 18.45 -15.42
N ALA A 164 14.22 19.36 -16.27
CA ALA A 164 15.57 19.30 -16.82
C ALA A 164 16.66 19.59 -15.76
N ASP A 165 16.31 20.35 -14.74
CA ASP A 165 17.17 20.84 -13.68
C ASP A 165 17.11 20.00 -12.40
N ILE A 166 16.33 18.91 -12.38
CA ILE A 166 16.19 18.07 -11.19
C ILE A 166 17.54 17.55 -10.69
N LYS A 167 17.73 17.58 -9.36
CA LYS A 167 18.94 17.15 -8.65
C LYS A 167 18.61 16.19 -7.52
N GLY A 168 19.55 15.32 -7.17
CA GLY A 168 19.43 14.44 -6.01
C GLY A 168 18.38 13.34 -6.15
N CYS A 169 18.05 12.94 -7.38
CA CYS A 169 17.22 11.76 -7.70
C CYS A 169 18.04 10.67 -8.41
N GLY A 170 19.32 10.54 -8.07
CA GLY A 170 20.29 9.76 -8.86
C GLY A 170 20.37 8.28 -8.48
N LYS A 171 19.71 7.88 -7.39
CA LYS A 171 19.67 6.51 -6.86
C LYS A 171 18.23 6.12 -6.53
N ALA A 172 17.98 4.83 -6.56
CA ALA A 172 16.67 4.30 -6.18
C ALA A 172 16.35 4.68 -4.73
N GLY A 173 15.11 5.11 -4.49
CA GLY A 173 14.66 5.62 -3.19
C GLY A 173 14.95 7.10 -2.95
N ASP A 174 15.80 7.76 -3.74
CA ASP A 174 16.05 9.20 -3.60
C ASP A 174 14.78 10.02 -3.90
N CYS A 175 14.01 9.61 -4.90
CA CYS A 175 12.81 10.31 -5.36
C CYS A 175 11.75 9.32 -5.83
N ALA A 176 10.48 9.71 -5.67
CA ALA A 176 9.36 9.01 -6.26
C ALA A 176 8.48 9.98 -7.06
N LEU A 177 7.92 9.50 -8.18
CA LEU A 177 6.79 10.14 -8.81
C LEU A 177 5.53 9.79 -8.01
N GLN A 178 4.86 10.81 -7.49
CA GLN A 178 3.62 10.66 -6.73
C GLN A 178 2.43 11.03 -7.60
N PHE A 179 1.51 10.09 -7.74
CA PHE A 179 0.12 10.33 -8.11
C PHE A 179 -0.67 10.60 -6.84
N TYR A 180 -1.21 11.81 -6.72
CA TYR A 180 -2.00 12.25 -5.58
C TYR A 180 -3.40 12.61 -6.07
N TRP A 181 -4.39 11.76 -5.81
CA TRP A 181 -5.79 12.09 -6.06
C TRP A 181 -6.49 12.37 -4.73
N HIS A 182 -7.16 13.52 -4.63
CA HIS A 182 -7.96 13.90 -3.47
C HIS A 182 -9.36 14.31 -3.89
N SER A 183 -10.37 13.86 -3.14
CA SER A 183 -11.76 14.29 -3.28
C SER A 183 -12.19 15.07 -2.05
N ASP A 184 -12.50 16.36 -2.24
CA ASP A 184 -13.12 17.18 -1.20
C ASP A 184 -14.54 16.72 -0.84
N ILE A 185 -15.22 16.01 -1.75
CA ILE A 185 -16.57 15.51 -1.55
C ILE A 185 -16.53 14.26 -0.65
N ALA A 186 -15.67 13.31 -0.98
CA ALA A 186 -15.53 12.08 -0.21
C ALA A 186 -14.64 12.23 1.04
N LYS A 187 -13.88 13.33 1.14
CA LYS A 187 -12.84 13.53 2.17
C LYS A 187 -11.82 12.39 2.18
N GLN A 188 -11.37 12.02 0.98
CA GLN A 188 -10.54 10.84 0.75
C GLN A 188 -9.37 11.18 -0.17
N THR A 189 -8.22 10.58 0.13
CA THR A 189 -6.95 10.76 -0.56
C THR A 189 -6.36 9.41 -0.98
N TYR A 190 -5.85 9.37 -2.21
CA TYR A 190 -5.33 8.19 -2.88
C TYR A 190 -3.90 8.45 -3.38
N PRO A 191 -2.90 8.51 -2.49
CA PRO A 191 -1.52 8.67 -2.89
C PRO A 191 -0.95 7.34 -3.38
N THR A 192 -0.25 7.38 -4.51
CA THR A 192 0.55 6.26 -5.04
C THR A 192 1.91 6.77 -5.45
N CYS A 193 2.97 6.09 -5.05
CA CYS A 193 4.35 6.46 -5.38
C CYS A 193 5.00 5.37 -6.23
N ALA A 194 5.71 5.78 -7.28
CA ALA A 194 6.62 4.92 -8.05
C ALA A 194 8.03 5.51 -7.99
N ASP A 195 9.03 4.69 -7.64
CA ASP A 195 10.40 5.16 -7.54
C ASP A 195 10.98 5.46 -8.92
N ILE A 196 11.71 6.57 -9.00
CA ILE A 196 12.38 7.02 -10.21
C ILE A 196 13.86 7.24 -9.95
N VAL A 197 14.68 6.94 -10.95
CA VAL A 197 16.08 7.33 -10.99
C VAL A 197 16.28 8.24 -12.18
N VAL A 198 16.66 9.49 -11.93
CA VAL A 198 16.94 10.46 -12.96
C VAL A 198 18.44 10.42 -13.29
N THR A 199 18.77 9.80 -14.42
CA THR A 199 20.17 9.64 -14.84
C THR A 199 20.82 11.02 -15.03
N GLY A 200 21.97 11.23 -14.39
CA GLY A 200 22.68 12.50 -14.47
C GLY A 200 22.18 13.60 -13.52
N SER A 201 21.17 13.34 -12.68
CA SER A 201 20.71 14.30 -11.64
C SER A 201 21.63 14.34 -10.40
N GLY A 202 22.92 14.01 -10.51
CA GLY A 202 23.82 13.76 -9.38
C GLY A 202 23.88 14.90 -8.33
N SER A 203 23.95 14.48 -7.06
CA SER A 203 24.01 15.21 -5.77
C SER A 203 23.50 16.66 -5.75
N GLY A 204 22.17 16.81 -5.65
CA GLY A 204 21.61 17.94 -4.91
C GLY A 204 21.74 17.59 -3.43
N GLY A 205 22.77 18.11 -2.78
CA GLY A 205 23.13 17.74 -1.41
C GLY A 205 22.01 18.00 -0.41
N ASN A 206 21.34 16.94 0.02
CA ASN A 206 20.75 16.86 1.35
C ASN A 206 21.24 15.55 1.96
N SER A 207 22.12 15.67 2.96
CA SER A 207 22.64 14.58 3.78
C SER A 207 21.49 13.95 4.58
N GLY A 208 20.67 13.14 3.93
CA GLY A 208 19.80 12.16 4.57
C GLY A 208 20.50 10.83 4.54
N THR A 209 20.91 10.33 5.70
CA THR A 209 21.58 9.04 5.88
C THR A 209 20.79 7.93 5.18
N ALA A 210 21.42 7.24 4.23
CA ALA A 210 20.87 6.01 3.66
C ALA A 210 20.55 5.01 4.80
N PRO A 211 19.52 4.15 4.68
CA PRO A 211 19.27 3.11 5.66
C PRO A 211 20.49 2.20 5.76
N SER A 212 21.01 2.04 6.97
CA SER A 212 22.10 1.12 7.26
C SER A 212 21.65 -0.31 6.95
N PRO A 213 22.46 -1.17 6.29
CA PRO A 213 22.15 -2.58 6.16
C PRO A 213 22.00 -3.21 7.56
N ALA A 214 21.07 -4.15 7.69
CA ALA A 214 20.87 -4.92 8.92
C ALA A 214 22.20 -5.57 9.38
N PRO A 215 22.49 -5.64 10.70
CA PRO A 215 23.75 -6.15 11.20
C PRO A 215 23.86 -7.66 10.94
N SER A 216 24.82 -8.05 10.09
CA SER A 216 25.28 -9.42 9.96
C SER A 216 25.87 -9.90 11.30
N LYS A 217 25.29 -10.96 11.88
CA LYS A 217 25.89 -11.67 13.02
C LYS A 217 27.16 -12.37 12.54
N ASN A 218 28.33 -11.82 12.86
CA ASN A 218 29.58 -12.58 12.77
C ASN A 218 30.10 -12.88 14.18
N ASN A 219 29.98 -14.16 14.53
CA ASN A 219 30.82 -14.81 15.54
C ASN A 219 32.26 -14.76 15.06
N ASN A 220 33.16 -14.21 15.87
CA ASN A 220 34.59 -14.40 15.65
C ASN A 220 35.25 -14.78 16.99
N SER A 221 35.58 -16.07 17.13
CA SER A 221 36.55 -16.53 18.11
C SER A 221 37.76 -17.07 17.35
N THR A 222 38.89 -16.42 17.57
CA THR A 222 40.22 -16.64 16.98
C THR A 222 40.99 -17.75 17.69
N SER A 223 41.69 -18.61 16.94
CA SER A 223 42.98 -19.21 17.36
C SER A 223 43.75 -19.80 16.15
N PRO A 224 45.10 -19.93 16.21
CA PRO A 224 45.97 -19.78 15.05
C PRO A 224 46.51 -21.07 14.39
N SER A 225 46.97 -20.83 13.16
CA SER A 225 47.79 -21.60 12.20
C SER A 225 48.69 -22.75 12.69
N THR A 226 48.63 -23.89 11.99
CA THR A 226 49.79 -24.73 11.61
C THR A 226 49.54 -25.40 10.24
N ALA A 227 50.65 -25.74 9.56
CA ALA A 227 50.82 -26.00 8.11
C ALA A 227 50.34 -27.41 7.62
N PRO A 228 50.41 -27.72 6.30
CA PRO A 228 49.55 -28.72 5.64
C PRO A 228 50.17 -30.12 5.51
N SER A 229 49.31 -31.14 5.41
CA SER A 229 49.69 -32.47 4.89
C SER A 229 48.52 -33.19 4.20
N SER A 230 48.77 -33.54 2.94
CA SER A 230 48.35 -34.70 2.13
C SER A 230 46.92 -35.29 2.19
N ALA A 231 46.32 -35.37 0.99
CA ALA A 231 45.24 -36.23 0.47
C ALA A 231 45.29 -37.72 0.96
N PRO A 232 44.24 -38.60 0.77
CA PRO A 232 43.33 -38.64 -0.39
C PRO A 232 41.86 -39.10 -0.20
N SER A 233 41.08 -38.82 -1.26
CA SER A 233 40.03 -39.64 -1.89
C SER A 233 39.03 -40.42 -1.02
N THR A 234 37.73 -40.14 -1.20
CA THR A 234 36.71 -41.14 -1.61
C THR A 234 35.38 -40.46 -1.92
N ALA A 235 34.88 -40.67 -3.15
CA ALA A 235 33.44 -40.63 -3.45
C ALA A 235 32.76 -41.85 -2.77
N PRO A 236 31.43 -41.91 -2.54
CA PRO A 236 30.54 -42.08 -3.70
C PRO A 236 29.04 -41.68 -3.54
N THR A 237 28.36 -41.76 -4.69
CA THR A 237 26.95 -42.12 -4.98
C THR A 237 25.75 -41.28 -4.54
N SER A 238 25.07 -40.80 -5.57
CA SER A 238 23.65 -40.46 -5.75
C SER A 238 22.63 -41.54 -5.33
N VAL A 239 21.46 -41.16 -4.81
CA VAL A 239 20.12 -41.70 -5.20
C VAL A 239 19.00 -40.69 -4.82
N PRO A 240 17.96 -40.47 -5.66
CA PRO A 240 16.84 -39.56 -5.39
C PRO A 240 15.64 -40.25 -4.71
N SER A 241 14.77 -39.51 -4.01
CA SER A 241 13.49 -40.06 -3.56
C SER A 241 12.37 -39.01 -3.39
N THR A 242 11.47 -39.06 -4.37
CA THR A 242 10.00 -38.86 -4.36
C THR A 242 9.31 -37.84 -3.46
N ALA A 243 8.59 -36.93 -4.13
CA ALA A 243 7.51 -36.11 -3.60
C ALA A 243 6.22 -36.93 -3.34
N PRO A 244 5.39 -36.56 -2.35
CA PRO A 244 4.00 -36.99 -2.28
C PRO A 244 3.06 -35.95 -2.88
N THR A 245 2.30 -36.36 -3.88
CA THR A 245 1.12 -35.68 -4.42
C THR A 245 -0.09 -36.02 -3.54
N THR A 246 -0.72 -35.03 -2.93
CA THR A 246 -2.04 -35.17 -2.29
C THR A 246 -3.06 -34.28 -3.00
N ALA A 247 -4.05 -34.93 -3.61
CA ALA A 247 -5.22 -34.29 -4.21
C ALA A 247 -6.22 -33.85 -3.12
N PRO A 248 -6.97 -32.75 -3.32
CA PRO A 248 -8.04 -32.36 -2.40
C PRO A 248 -9.36 -33.07 -2.72
N SER A 249 -10.00 -33.62 -1.68
CA SER A 249 -11.35 -34.19 -1.69
C SER A 249 -12.43 -33.14 -1.93
N ALA A 250 -13.46 -33.53 -2.69
CA ALA A 250 -14.64 -32.73 -3.02
C ALA A 250 -15.57 -32.50 -1.82
N THR A 251 -16.02 -31.26 -1.66
CA THR A 251 -17.04 -30.81 -0.70
C THR A 251 -18.46 -31.16 -1.19
N PRO A 252 -19.36 -31.73 -0.37
CA PRO A 252 -20.76 -31.92 -0.74
C PRO A 252 -21.59 -30.64 -0.53
N ALA A 253 -22.53 -30.40 -1.47
CA ALA A 253 -23.45 -29.28 -1.49
C ALA A 253 -24.53 -29.32 -0.37
N PRO A 254 -25.03 -28.17 0.13
CA PRO A 254 -26.05 -28.13 1.16
C PRO A 254 -27.47 -28.36 0.61
N THR A 255 -28.20 -29.30 1.22
CA THR A 255 -29.62 -29.57 0.95
C THR A 255 -30.52 -28.60 1.72
N LYS A 256 -31.46 -27.96 1.00
CA LYS A 256 -32.50 -27.07 1.55
C LYS A 256 -33.44 -27.84 2.49
N LYS A 257 -33.51 -27.45 3.76
CA LYS A 257 -34.58 -27.89 4.69
C LYS A 257 -35.65 -26.82 4.79
N THR A 258 -36.84 -27.15 4.30
CA THR A 258 -38.06 -26.35 4.40
C THR A 258 -38.59 -26.42 5.84
N CYS A 259 -38.70 -25.27 6.50
CA CYS A 259 -39.25 -25.18 7.86
C CYS A 259 -40.77 -24.95 7.80
N THR A 260 -41.57 -25.98 8.07
CA THR A 260 -43.03 -25.87 8.14
C THR A 260 -43.46 -25.39 9.53
N ARG A 261 -44.05 -24.19 9.58
CA ARG A 261 -44.58 -23.53 10.79
C ARG A 261 -45.82 -24.26 11.30
N ARG A 262 -45.74 -24.88 12.49
CA ARG A 262 -46.88 -25.51 13.17
C ARG A 262 -47.64 -24.46 13.99
N SER A 263 -48.85 -24.09 13.55
CA SER A 263 -49.78 -23.23 14.28
C SER A 263 -50.40 -23.99 15.45
N ARG A 264 -50.26 -23.49 16.68
CA ARG A 264 -50.98 -24.00 17.85
C ARG A 264 -52.27 -23.20 18.06
N ALA A 265 -53.40 -23.90 18.01
CA ALA A 265 -54.73 -23.36 18.26
C ALA A 265 -54.91 -22.95 19.73
N ARG A 266 -55.62 -21.82 19.93
CA ARG A 266 -56.15 -21.36 21.21
C ARG A 266 -57.18 -22.35 21.74
N ARG A 267 -57.21 -22.56 23.06
CA ARG A 267 -58.37 -23.10 23.79
C ARG A 267 -58.75 -22.09 24.87
N ASN A 268 -60.07 -21.94 25.01
CA ASN A 268 -60.83 -21.05 25.90
C ASN A 268 -60.33 -21.06 27.34
#